data_AF-A0A524KPT9-F1
#
_entry.id   AF-A0A524KPT9-F1
#
_cell.length_a   1.000
_cell.length_b   1.000
_cell.length_c   1.000
_cell.angle_alpha   90.00
_cell.angle_beta   90.00
_cell.angle_gamma   90.00
#
_symmetry.space_group_name_H-M   'P 1'
#
loop_
_entity.id
_entity.type
_entity.pdbx_description
1 polymer ?
#
loop_
_entity_poly.entity_id
_entity_poly.type
_entity_poly.pdbx_seq_one_letter_code
_entity_poly.pdbx_strand_id
1 'polypeptide(L)'
;MKKLLFLFDTDEMPSVFDTVVGYDGGADHVTGYAGVTPDNVGALVDGTIYTRGGKDKQNTAIFVGGGNMAKGEALYEKVKKSFFGPFRVSVMLDSNGSNTTAAAGVALLAKA
;
A
#
# COMPACT_ATOMS: atom_id res chain seq x y z
N MET A 1 -4.85 -17.50 8.42
CA MET A 1 -3.56 -16.96 7.96
C MET A 1 -3.41 -15.54 8.46
N LYS A 2 -2.20 -15.12 8.83
CA LYS A 2 -1.96 -13.73 9.25
C LYS A 2 -2.08 -12.77 8.08
N LYS A 3 -2.78 -11.65 8.28
CA LYS A 3 -2.94 -10.51 7.38
C LYS A 3 -1.67 -9.65 7.42
N LEU A 4 -0.88 -9.72 6.36
CA LEU A 4 0.39 -9.01 6.23
C LEU A 4 0.18 -7.78 5.33
N LEU A 5 0.45 -6.60 5.87
CA LEU A 5 0.45 -5.36 5.11
C LEU A 5 1.89 -4.90 4.90
N PHE A 6 2.29 -4.75 3.66
CA PHE A 6 3.59 -4.18 3.30
C PHE A 6 3.42 -2.72 2.93
N LEU A 7 3.99 -1.84 3.76
CA LEU A 7 3.99 -0.38 3.54
C LEU A 7 5.22 -0.03 2.71
N PHE A 8 5.01 0.39 1.47
CA PHE A 8 6.06 0.88 0.56
C PHE A 8 6.00 2.40 0.55
N ASP A 9 6.91 3.00 1.30
CA ASP A 9 6.98 4.44 1.48
C ASP A 9 8.06 5.04 0.58
N THR A 10 7.73 6.18 -0.05
CA THR A 10 8.67 6.88 -0.95
C THR A 10 9.64 7.80 -0.18
N ASP A 11 9.35 8.08 1.09
CA ASP A 11 10.19 8.90 1.96
C ASP A 11 11.26 8.05 2.66
N GLU A 12 12.21 8.72 3.33
CA GLU A 12 13.36 8.08 3.98
C GLU A 12 12.98 7.21 5.19
N MET A 13 11.78 7.40 5.74
CA MET A 13 11.24 6.62 6.85
C MET A 13 9.77 6.30 6.54
N PRO A 14 9.29 5.07 6.83
CA PRO A 14 7.88 4.75 6.66
C PRO A 14 7.02 5.57 7.61
N SER A 15 5.87 6.04 7.11
CA SER A 15 4.89 6.78 7.88
C SER A 15 4.44 6.02 9.14
N VAL A 16 4.66 6.64 10.30
CA VAL A 16 4.12 6.16 11.59
C VAL A 16 2.59 6.21 11.57
N PHE A 17 2.00 7.23 10.93
CA PHE A 17 0.56 7.38 10.80
C PHE A 17 -0.04 6.19 10.05
N ASP A 18 0.50 5.85 8.88
CA ASP A 18 0.00 4.75 8.06
C ASP A 18 0.21 3.40 8.75
N THR A 19 1.28 3.28 9.54
CA THR A 19 1.53 2.08 10.35
C THR A 19 0.43 1.89 11.41
N VAL A 20 0.12 2.93 12.19
CA VAL A 20 -0.94 2.88 13.21
C VAL A 20 -2.30 2.57 12.56
N VAL A 21 -2.67 3.33 11.52
CA VAL A 21 -3.96 3.15 10.83
C VAL A 21 -4.05 1.79 10.14
N GLY A 22 -2.95 1.24 9.63
CA GLY A 22 -2.90 -0.11 9.06
C GLY A 22 -3.21 -1.19 10.10
N TYR A 23 -2.68 -1.06 11.32
CA TYR A 23 -3.01 -1.97 12.42
C TYR A 23 -4.46 -1.81 12.87
N ASP A 24 -4.92 -0.59 13.11
CA ASP A 24 -6.30 -0.31 13.52
C ASP A 24 -7.32 -0.71 12.43
N GLY A 25 -6.90 -0.70 11.16
CA GLY A 25 -7.64 -1.21 10.00
C GLY A 25 -7.68 -2.73 9.88
N GLY A 26 -7.02 -3.45 10.79
CA GLY A 26 -7.12 -4.91 10.92
C GLY A 26 -6.01 -5.71 10.25
N ALA A 27 -4.85 -5.11 9.95
CA ALA A 27 -3.64 -5.85 9.64
C ALA A 27 -3.10 -6.54 10.90
N ASP A 28 -2.63 -7.79 10.78
CA ASP A 28 -1.98 -8.49 11.90
C ASP A 28 -0.51 -8.04 12.04
N HIS A 29 0.12 -7.69 10.91
CA HIS A 29 1.48 -7.16 10.87
C HIS A 29 1.60 -6.11 9.75
N VAL A 30 2.19 -4.96 10.09
CA VAL A 30 2.62 -3.95 9.11
C VAL A 30 4.15 -4.01 9.02
N THR A 31 4.68 -4.16 7.81
CA THR A 31 6.12 -4.15 7.54
C THR A 31 6.45 -3.01 6.60
N GLY A 32 7.10 -1.97 7.12
CA GLY A 32 7.46 -0.77 6.37
C GLY A 32 8.81 -0.87 5.67
N TYR A 33 8.85 -0.44 4.42
CA TYR A 33 10.04 -0.19 3.63
C TYR A 33 10.06 1.29 3.25
N ALA A 34 11.20 1.94 3.46
CA ALA A 34 11.43 3.33 3.10
C ALA A 34 12.27 3.44 1.83
N GLY A 35 12.28 4.63 1.22
CA GLY A 35 13.05 4.93 0.02
C GLY A 35 12.66 4.02 -1.15
N VAL A 36 11.41 3.57 -1.21
CA VAL A 36 10.94 2.68 -2.26
C VAL A 36 10.75 3.48 -3.54
N THR A 37 11.28 2.94 -4.64
CA THR A 37 11.26 3.57 -5.96
C THR A 37 10.71 2.59 -7.01
N PRO A 38 10.28 3.07 -8.19
CA PRO A 38 9.91 2.18 -9.28
C PRO A 38 10.99 1.18 -9.70
N ASP A 39 12.27 1.47 -9.44
CA ASP A 39 13.38 0.60 -9.83
C ASP A 39 13.59 -0.55 -8.84
N ASN A 40 13.35 -0.33 -7.54
CA ASN A 40 13.58 -1.33 -6.50
C ASN A 40 12.33 -2.13 -6.08
N VAL A 41 11.12 -1.61 -6.34
CA VAL A 41 9.86 -2.20 -5.84
C VAL A 41 9.55 -3.58 -6.41
N GLY A 42 10.10 -3.93 -7.59
CA GLY A 42 9.79 -5.19 -8.26
C GLY A 42 10.07 -6.41 -7.40
N ALA A 43 11.26 -6.47 -6.78
CA ALA A 43 11.64 -7.57 -5.91
C ALA A 43 10.76 -7.65 -4.63
N LEU A 44 10.30 -6.51 -4.13
CA LEU A 44 9.37 -6.47 -2.99
C LEU A 44 8.01 -7.04 -3.37
N VAL A 45 7.49 -6.66 -4.55
CA VAL A 45 6.23 -7.19 -5.09
C VAL A 45 6.30 -8.70 -5.33
N ASP A 46 7.41 -9.20 -5.88
CA ASP A 46 7.64 -10.64 -6.09
C ASP A 46 7.47 -11.43 -4.78
N GLY A 47 8.03 -10.91 -3.69
CA GLY A 47 7.85 -11.48 -2.35
C GLY A 47 6.39 -11.55 -1.89
N THR A 48 5.52 -10.63 -2.35
CA THR A 48 4.09 -10.65 -2.00
C THR A 48 3.26 -11.60 -2.84
N ILE A 49 3.63 -11.84 -4.11
CA ILE A 49 2.77 -12.58 -5.07
C ILE A 49 3.16 -14.04 -5.26
N TYR A 50 4.42 -14.42 -4.97
CA TYR A 50 4.92 -15.79 -5.13
C TYR A 50 4.90 -16.63 -3.85
N THR A 51 4.67 -16.02 -2.68
CA THR A 51 4.84 -16.71 -1.38
C THR A 51 3.55 -17.33 -0.82
N ARG A 52 2.38 -16.98 -1.36
CA ARG A 52 1.08 -17.54 -0.97
C ARG A 52 0.26 -17.94 -2.19
N GLY A 53 -0.52 -19.02 -2.08
CA GLY A 53 -1.33 -19.59 -3.15
C GLY A 53 -2.84 -19.55 -2.87
N GLY A 54 -3.65 -19.72 -3.92
CA GLY A 54 -5.11 -19.84 -3.82
C GLY A 54 -5.77 -18.72 -2.99
N LYS A 55 -6.67 -19.10 -2.08
CA LYS A 55 -7.39 -18.18 -1.21
C LYS A 55 -6.49 -17.44 -0.22
N ASP A 56 -5.28 -17.92 0.05
CA ASP A 56 -4.43 -17.31 1.07
C ASP A 56 -3.74 -16.03 0.60
N LYS A 57 -3.69 -15.79 -0.72
CA LYS A 57 -3.17 -14.54 -1.32
C LYS A 57 -3.86 -13.30 -0.77
N GLN A 58 -5.16 -13.38 -0.48
CA GLN A 58 -5.94 -12.25 0.04
C GLN A 58 -5.48 -11.78 1.44
N ASN A 59 -4.66 -12.58 2.14
CA ASN A 59 -4.12 -12.21 3.44
C ASN A 59 -2.78 -11.47 3.33
N THR A 60 -2.33 -11.11 2.13
CA THR A 60 -1.21 -10.21 1.89
C THR A 60 -1.72 -9.00 1.11
N ALA A 61 -1.30 -7.80 1.48
CA ALA A 61 -1.64 -6.56 0.78
C ALA A 61 -0.46 -5.59 0.76
N ILE A 62 -0.50 -4.64 -0.16
CA ILE A 62 0.48 -3.56 -0.31
C ILE A 62 -0.21 -2.23 -0.05
N PHE A 63 0.46 -1.33 0.68
CA PHE A 63 0.08 0.07 0.84
C PHE A 63 1.22 0.94 0.33
N VAL A 64 0.92 1.90 -0.55
CA VAL A 64 1.87 2.86 -1.09
C VAL A 64 1.64 4.21 -0.42
N GLY A 65 2.68 4.73 0.25
CA GLY A 65 2.62 5.94 1.07
C GLY A 65 3.63 7.03 0.65
N GLY A 66 4.05 7.82 1.63
CA GLY A 66 5.03 8.91 1.50
C GLY A 66 4.44 10.28 1.17
N GLY A 67 5.27 11.31 1.24
CA GLY A 67 4.84 12.70 1.21
C GLY A 67 4.69 13.33 -0.17
N ASN A 68 5.11 12.65 -1.23
CA ASN A 68 5.03 13.16 -2.60
C ASN A 68 4.08 12.32 -3.45
N MET A 69 2.93 12.90 -3.82
CA MET A 69 1.88 12.22 -4.58
C MET A 69 2.38 11.70 -5.94
N ALA A 70 3.16 12.47 -6.70
CA ALA A 70 3.64 12.04 -8.01
C ALA A 70 4.61 10.85 -7.91
N LYS A 71 5.45 10.81 -6.86
CA LYS A 71 6.29 9.63 -6.57
C LYS A 71 5.43 8.43 -6.16
N GLY A 72 4.43 8.64 -5.30
CA GLY A 72 3.48 7.61 -4.88
C GLY A 72 2.72 6.99 -6.05
N GLU A 73 2.20 7.82 -6.97
CA GLU A 73 1.53 7.38 -8.20
C GLU A 73 2.47 6.57 -9.10
N ALA A 74 3.68 7.06 -9.35
CA ALA A 74 4.66 6.34 -10.17
C ALA A 74 5.02 4.97 -9.56
N LEU A 75 5.18 4.92 -8.24
CA LEU A 75 5.43 3.68 -7.51
C LEU A 75 4.22 2.73 -7.57
N TYR A 76 3.02 3.24 -7.35
CA TYR A 76 1.77 2.47 -7.43
C TYR A 76 1.54 1.87 -8.83
N GLU A 77 1.75 2.65 -9.88
CA GLU A 77 1.68 2.15 -11.26
C GLU A 77 2.69 1.06 -11.53
N LYS A 78 3.92 1.18 -10.99
CA LYS A 78 4.93 0.13 -11.11
C LYS A 78 4.51 -1.14 -10.38
N VAL A 79 3.95 -1.05 -9.16
CA VAL A 79 3.43 -2.21 -8.41
C VAL A 79 2.38 -2.96 -9.24
N LYS A 80 1.40 -2.25 -9.81
CA LYS A 80 0.38 -2.89 -10.64
C LYS A 80 0.96 -3.54 -11.89
N LYS A 81 1.95 -2.92 -12.53
CA LYS A 81 2.65 -3.47 -13.72
C LYS A 81 3.45 -4.74 -13.40
N SER A 82 3.87 -4.93 -12.15
CA SER A 82 4.54 -6.16 -11.71
C SER A 82 3.56 -7.34 -11.53
N PHE A 83 2.26 -7.10 -11.49
CA PHE A 83 1.26 -8.17 -11.42
C PHE A 83 1.01 -8.80 -12.80
N PHE A 84 0.72 -10.11 -12.80
CA PHE A 84 0.32 -10.83 -14.02
C PHE A 84 -0.58 -12.02 -13.69
N GLY A 85 -1.60 -12.26 -14.52
CA GLY A 85 -2.55 -13.36 -14.30
C GLY A 85 -3.13 -13.39 -12.86
N PRO A 86 -3.11 -14.52 -12.15
CA PRO A 86 -3.51 -14.60 -10.74
C PRO A 86 -2.40 -14.23 -9.74
N PHE A 87 -1.23 -13.78 -10.19
CA PHE A 87 -0.12 -13.33 -9.35
C PHE A 87 -0.27 -11.85 -9.04
N ARG A 88 -1.17 -11.57 -8.10
CA ARG A 88 -1.46 -10.23 -7.58
C ARG A 88 -1.94 -10.31 -6.14
N VAL A 89 -1.81 -9.19 -5.45
CA VAL A 89 -2.41 -8.92 -4.13
C VAL A 89 -3.19 -7.61 -4.19
N SER A 90 -4.01 -7.32 -3.18
CA SER A 90 -4.66 -6.00 -3.06
C SER A 90 -3.59 -4.93 -2.84
N VAL A 91 -3.78 -3.76 -3.46
CA VAL A 91 -2.88 -2.61 -3.34
C VAL A 91 -3.69 -1.32 -3.16
N MET A 92 -3.23 -0.44 -2.27
CA MET A 92 -3.80 0.90 -2.02
C MET A 92 -2.71 1.97 -2.14
N LEU A 93 -3.07 3.18 -2.57
CA LEU A 93 -2.22 4.37 -2.60
C LEU A 93 -2.86 5.43 -1.72
N ASP A 94 -2.09 6.04 -0.81
CA ASP A 94 -2.55 7.16 0.00
C ASP A 94 -1.39 8.03 0.52
N SER A 95 -0.64 8.63 -0.40
CA SER A 95 0.48 9.53 -0.04
C SER A 95 0.01 10.71 0.81
N ASN A 96 0.40 10.75 2.09
CA ASN A 96 -0.04 11.74 3.08
C ASN A 96 -1.57 11.92 3.18
N GLY A 97 -2.34 10.83 3.04
CA GLY A 97 -3.79 10.90 3.15
C GLY A 97 -4.47 11.55 1.94
N SER A 98 -3.79 11.66 0.80
CA SER A 98 -4.30 12.34 -0.41
C SER A 98 -5.64 11.79 -0.90
N ASN A 99 -5.87 10.49 -0.77
CA ASN A 99 -7.10 9.83 -1.20
C ASN A 99 -8.10 9.71 -0.06
N THR A 100 -7.64 9.43 1.17
CA THR A 100 -8.54 9.31 2.33
C THR A 100 -9.14 10.65 2.77
N THR A 101 -8.46 11.78 2.50
CA THR A 101 -9.02 13.14 2.71
C THR A 101 -10.28 13.38 1.88
N ALA A 102 -10.49 12.64 0.78
CA ALA A 102 -11.73 12.71 0.01
C ALA A 102 -12.98 12.42 0.88
N ALA A 103 -12.86 11.61 1.93
CA ALA A 103 -13.95 11.34 2.86
C ALA A 103 -14.43 12.62 3.59
N ALA A 104 -13.52 13.54 3.93
CA ALA A 104 -13.88 14.83 4.52
C ALA A 104 -14.67 15.70 3.53
N GLY A 105 -14.29 15.67 2.25
CA GLY A 105 -15.02 16.34 1.17
C GLY A 105 -16.44 15.80 1.00
N VAL A 106 -16.60 14.47 1.00
CA VAL A 106 -17.92 13.83 0.95
C VAL A 106 -18.76 14.18 2.19
N ALA A 107 -18.17 14.16 3.39
CA ALA A 107 -18.86 14.52 4.62
C ALA A 107 -19.32 16.00 4.63
N LEU A 108 -18.54 16.90 4.02
CA LEU A 108 -18.93 18.30 3.85
C LEU A 108 -20.12 18.43 2.89
N LEU A 109 -20.08 17.74 1.75
CA LEU A 109 -21.19 17.72 0.78
C LEU A 109 -22.47 17.12 1.36
N ALA A 110 -22.35 16.07 2.18
CA ALA A 110 -23.51 15.42 2.81
C ALA A 110 -24.17 16.26 3.91
N LYS A 111 -23.51 17.32 4.39
CA LYS A 111 -24.07 18.28 5.36
C LYS A 111 -24.74 19.49 4.69
N ALA A 112 -24.58 19.68 3.38
CA ALA A 112 -25.23 20.72 2.58
C ALA A 112 -26.59 20.24 2.06
#